data_AF-A0A1B2E815-F1
#
_entry.id   AF-A0A1B2E815-F1
#
_cell.length_a   1.000
_cell.length_b   1.000
_cell.length_c   1.000
_cell.angle_alpha   90.00
_cell.angle_beta   90.00
_cell.angle_gamma   90.00
#
_symmetry.space_group_name_H-M   'P 1'
#
loop_
_entity.id
_entity.type
_entity.pdbx_description
1 polymer ?
#
loop_
_entity_poly.entity_id
_entity_poly.type
_entity_poly.pdbx_seq_one_letter_code
_entity_poly.pdbx_strand_id
1 'polypeptide(L)'
;MVGKEPKDQEILDFIKNDLDQIITRLSKEVFAGSIERDRRVNPKRLARKVSRELERRGVSSFAQEALKLEYAQRKKEKKVQSRDQREALKERKRELRIQRLKAKHRGK
;
A
#
# COMPACT_ATOMS: atom_id res chain seq x y z
N MET A 1 38.83 -0.91 -0.47
CA MET A 1 39.78 -1.59 0.44
C MET A 1 39.49 -1.08 1.83
N VAL A 2 39.01 -1.95 2.72
CA VAL A 2 38.85 -1.57 4.14
C VAL A 2 40.25 -1.64 4.74
N GLY A 3 40.68 -0.56 5.41
CA GLY A 3 42.06 -0.34 5.84
C GLY A 3 42.59 -1.40 6.81
N LYS A 4 43.92 -1.52 6.83
CA LYS A 4 44.69 -2.39 7.72
C LYS A 4 44.37 -2.10 9.18
N GLU A 5 44.27 -3.14 10.01
CA GLU A 5 43.97 -2.99 11.45
C GLU A 5 45.05 -2.13 12.13
N PRO A 6 44.65 -1.13 12.94
CA PRO A 6 45.58 -0.27 13.66
C PRO A 6 46.30 -1.06 14.74
N LYS A 7 47.55 -0.68 15.01
CA LYS A 7 48.33 -1.27 16.09
C LYS A 7 47.88 -0.72 17.44
N ASP A 8 48.05 -1.49 18.51
CA ASP A 8 47.67 -1.09 19.88
C ASP A 8 48.29 0.26 20.31
N GLN A 9 49.49 0.57 19.84
CA GLN A 9 50.16 1.85 20.11
C GLN A 9 49.42 3.04 19.46
N GLU A 10 49.01 2.88 18.20
CA GLU A 10 48.27 3.90 17.46
C GLU A 10 46.90 4.15 18.11
N ILE A 11 46.28 3.10 18.64
CA ILE A 11 45.03 3.20 19.38
C ILE A 11 45.23 3.99 20.68
N LEU A 12 46.29 3.70 21.44
CA LEU A 12 46.58 4.39 22.70
C LEU A 12 46.90 5.87 22.48
N ASP A 13 47.65 6.20 21.42
CA ASP A 13 47.98 7.58 21.08
C ASP A 13 46.75 8.36 20.64
N PHE A 14 45.86 7.74 19.86
CA PHE A 14 44.59 8.34 19.47
C PHE A 14 43.69 8.63 20.68
N ILE A 15 43.57 7.67 21.62
CA ILE A 15 42.78 7.83 22.84
C ILE A 15 43.29 8.99 23.70
N LYS A 16 44.60 9.15 23.80
CA LYS A 16 45.20 10.18 24.67
C LYS A 16 45.16 11.58 24.06
N ASN A 17 45.36 11.70 22.75
CA ASN A 17 45.63 13.00 22.13
C ASN A 17 44.43 13.55 21.34
N ASP A 18 43.70 12.69 20.64
CA ASP A 18 42.69 13.15 19.66
C ASP A 18 41.26 13.00 20.19
N LEU A 19 41.05 12.06 21.10
CA LEU A 19 39.72 11.66 21.56
C LEU A 19 39.00 12.78 22.34
N ASP A 20 39.70 13.49 23.22
CA ASP A 20 39.13 14.61 24.00
C ASP A 20 38.66 15.76 23.10
N GLN A 21 39.43 16.07 22.06
CA GLN A 21 39.07 17.10 21.09
C GLN A 21 37.82 16.70 20.29
N ILE A 22 37.70 15.42 19.94
CA ILE A 22 36.55 14.87 19.23
C ILE A 22 35.30 14.89 20.11
N ILE A 23 35.40 14.43 21.38
CA ILE A 23 34.28 14.42 22.33
C ILE A 23 33.77 15.84 22.57
N THR A 24 34.67 16.80 22.77
CA THR A 24 34.28 18.19 23.05
C THR A 24 33.61 18.87 21.84
N ARG A 25 34.00 18.48 20.62
CA ARG A 25 33.39 18.96 19.36
C ARG A 25 32.04 18.33 19.07
N LEU A 26 31.70 17.21 19.71
CA LEU A 26 30.37 16.60 19.65
C LEU A 26 29.36 17.44 20.45
N SER A 27 28.99 18.61 19.90
CA SER A 27 27.99 19.52 20.48
C SER A 27 26.54 19.01 20.40
N LYS A 28 26.34 17.85 19.78
CA LYS A 28 25.08 17.12 19.84
C LYS A 28 25.23 16.03 20.87
N GLU A 29 24.65 16.24 22.04
CA GLU A 29 24.05 15.13 22.76
C GLU A 29 23.04 14.50 21.80
N VAL A 30 23.45 13.41 21.15
CA VAL A 30 22.48 12.50 20.58
C VAL A 30 21.79 11.92 21.79
N PHE A 31 20.74 12.60 22.25
CA PHE A 31 19.64 11.93 22.93
C PHE A 31 19.26 10.84 21.93
N ALA A 32 19.78 9.64 22.16
CA ALA A 32 19.17 8.42 21.69
C ALA A 32 17.86 8.35 22.49
N GLY A 33 16.93 9.27 22.16
CA GLY A 33 15.59 9.35 22.69
C GLY A 33 15.11 7.93 22.63
N SER A 34 14.93 7.37 23.83
CA SER A 34 14.86 5.94 24.12
C SER A 34 14.64 5.18 22.84
N ILE A 35 15.70 4.55 22.28
CA ILE A 35 15.52 3.60 21.17
C ILE A 35 14.40 2.72 21.67
N GLU A 36 13.19 2.92 21.13
CA GLU A 36 12.07 2.09 21.48
C GLU A 36 12.56 0.77 20.96
N ARG A 37 13.07 -0.05 21.88
CA ARG A 37 13.63 -1.34 21.56
C ARG A 37 12.44 -2.07 21.00
N ASP A 38 12.38 -2.09 19.68
CA ASP A 38 11.31 -2.65 18.91
C ASP A 38 11.10 -4.03 19.52
N ARG A 39 9.99 -4.18 20.25
CA ARG A 39 9.87 -5.23 21.28
C ARG A 39 10.28 -6.53 20.64
N ARG A 40 11.27 -7.24 21.20
CA ARG A 40 11.84 -8.48 20.63
C ARG A 40 10.72 -9.33 20.03
N VAL A 41 10.59 -9.26 18.71
CA VAL A 41 9.49 -9.94 18.03
C VAL A 41 9.82 -11.43 18.11
N ASN A 42 8.91 -12.23 18.65
CA ASN A 42 9.10 -13.67 18.75
C ASN A 42 9.52 -14.22 17.37
N PRO A 43 10.59 -15.04 17.26
CA PRO A 43 11.09 -15.55 15.99
C PRO A 43 10.00 -16.27 15.17
N LYS A 44 9.03 -16.93 15.82
CA LYS A 44 7.86 -17.53 15.17
C LYS A 44 6.97 -16.48 14.49
N ARG A 45 6.82 -15.30 15.09
CA ARG A 45 6.05 -14.19 14.53
C ARG A 45 6.79 -13.55 13.35
N LEU A 46 8.12 -13.47 13.41
CA LEU A 46 8.94 -13.00 12.30
C LEU A 46 8.87 -13.96 11.11
N ALA A 47 9.05 -15.28 11.33
CA ALA A 47 8.93 -16.30 10.29
C ALA A 47 7.55 -16.29 9.61
N ARG A 48 6.47 -16.09 10.38
CA ARG A 48 5.11 -15.93 9.83
C ARG A 48 4.94 -14.68 8.96
N LYS A 49 5.57 -13.55 9.32
CA LYS A 49 5.54 -12.33 8.51
C LYS A 49 6.28 -12.56 7.19
N VAL A 50 7.49 -13.11 7.25
CA VAL A 50 8.30 -13.45 6.07
C VAL A 50 7.56 -14.42 5.16
N SER A 51 6.92 -15.47 5.70
CA SER A 51 6.10 -16.41 4.91
C SER A 51 4.93 -15.72 4.21
N ARG A 52 4.21 -14.81 4.89
CA ARG A 52 3.11 -14.04 4.29
C ARG A 52 3.60 -13.07 3.21
N GLU A 53 4.78 -12.49 3.39
CA GLU A 53 5.40 -11.61 2.41
C GLU A 53 5.90 -12.39 1.19
N LEU A 54 6.46 -13.59 1.39
CA LEU A 54 6.87 -14.49 0.31
C LEU A 54 5.66 -15.05 -0.46
N GLU A 55 4.58 -15.42 0.22
CA GLU A 55 3.29 -15.79 -0.42
C GLU A 55 2.76 -14.66 -1.32
N ARG A 56 2.98 -13.40 -0.93
CA ARG A 56 2.60 -12.22 -1.73
C ARG A 56 3.54 -11.95 -2.91
N ARG A 57 4.75 -12.52 -2.92
CA ARG A 57 5.84 -12.20 -3.88
C ARG A 57 6.18 -13.35 -4.83
N GLY A 58 5.21 -14.19 -5.19
CA GLY A 58 5.34 -15.14 -6.30
C GLY A 58 4.97 -14.52 -7.65
N VAL A 59 5.46 -15.07 -8.77
CA VAL A 59 5.06 -14.70 -10.16
C VAL A 59 3.54 -14.81 -10.36
N SER A 60 2.89 -15.73 -9.62
CA SER A 60 1.44 -15.89 -9.55
C SER A 60 0.70 -14.69 -8.93
N SER A 61 1.38 -13.82 -8.18
CA SER A 61 0.77 -12.67 -7.49
C SER A 61 0.33 -11.58 -8.49
N PHE A 62 1.15 -11.28 -9.50
CA PHE A 62 0.80 -10.29 -10.52
C PHE A 62 -0.39 -10.74 -11.37
N ALA A 63 -0.46 -12.03 -11.73
CA ALA A 63 -1.61 -12.59 -12.44
C ALA A 63 -2.89 -12.54 -11.57
N GLN A 64 -2.78 -12.88 -10.28
CA GLN A 64 -3.91 -12.78 -9.35
C GLN A 64 -4.37 -11.33 -9.13
N GLU A 65 -3.45 -10.37 -9.08
CA GLU A 65 -3.76 -8.95 -8.99
C GLU A 65 -4.44 -8.44 -10.26
N ALA A 66 -3.94 -8.82 -11.44
CA ALA A 66 -4.57 -8.51 -12.72
C ALA A 66 -6.00 -9.04 -12.79
N LEU A 67 -6.24 -10.29 -12.37
CA LEU A 67 -7.59 -10.87 -12.32
C LEU A 67 -8.52 -10.13 -11.35
N LYS A 68 -8.01 -9.67 -10.20
CA LYS A 68 -8.80 -8.85 -9.25
C LYS A 68 -9.19 -7.50 -9.84
N LEU A 69 -8.26 -6.85 -10.54
CA LEU A 69 -8.52 -5.57 -11.23
C LEU A 69 -9.56 -5.74 -12.34
N GLU A 70 -9.41 -6.79 -13.14
CA GLU A 70 -10.33 -7.17 -14.22
C GLU A 70 -11.76 -7.41 -13.69
N TYR A 71 -11.88 -8.19 -12.62
CA TYR A 71 -13.15 -8.44 -11.95
C TYR A 71 -13.79 -7.14 -11.42
N ALA A 72 -12.99 -6.24 -10.83
CA ALA A 72 -13.48 -4.97 -10.34
C ALA A 72 -13.99 -4.05 -11.47
N GLN A 73 -13.32 -4.05 -12.63
CA GLN A 73 -13.75 -3.33 -13.82
C GLN A 73 -15.06 -3.89 -14.37
N ARG A 74 -15.13 -5.21 -14.62
CA ARG A 74 -16.36 -5.89 -15.07
C ARG A 74 -17.55 -5.62 -14.16
N LYS A 75 -17.33 -5.60 -12.84
CA LYS A 75 -18.40 -5.30 -11.86
C LYS A 75 -18.94 -3.88 -12.03
N LYS A 76 -18.09 -2.89 -12.32
CA LYS A 76 -18.52 -1.51 -12.59
C LYS A 76 -19.29 -1.43 -13.90
N GLU A 77 -18.76 -2.02 -14.97
CA GLU A 77 -19.40 -2.04 -16.29
C GLU A 77 -20.80 -2.67 -16.23
N LYS A 78 -20.93 -3.83 -15.58
CA LYS A 78 -22.23 -4.50 -15.39
C LYS A 78 -23.23 -3.61 -14.64
N LYS A 79 -22.77 -2.85 -13.64
CA LYS A 79 -23.62 -1.93 -12.89
C LYS A 79 -24.12 -0.79 -13.77
N VAL A 80 -23.26 -0.23 -14.62
CA VAL A 80 -23.62 0.82 -15.59
C VAL A 80 -24.62 0.27 -16.60
N GLN A 81 -24.29 -0.83 -17.28
CA GLN A 81 -25.18 -1.46 -18.27
C GLN A 81 -26.56 -1.80 -17.68
N SER A 82 -26.60 -2.36 -16.47
CA SER A 82 -27.87 -2.68 -15.82
C SER A 82 -28.69 -1.44 -15.48
N ARG A 83 -28.05 -0.31 -15.15
CA ARG A 83 -28.75 0.95 -14.91
C ARG A 83 -29.34 1.48 -16.21
N ASP A 84 -28.52 1.53 -17.27
CA ASP A 84 -28.92 2.06 -18.57
C ASP A 84 -30.10 1.26 -19.16
N GLN A 85 -30.05 -0.08 -19.05
CA GLN A 85 -31.17 -0.94 -19.45
C GLN A 85 -32.45 -0.65 -18.67
N ARG A 86 -32.37 -0.41 -17.36
CA ARG A 86 -33.54 -0.08 -16.53
C ARG A 86 -34.13 1.28 -16.91
N GLU A 87 -33.28 2.26 -17.20
CA GLU A 87 -33.69 3.60 -17.62
C GLU A 87 -34.38 3.55 -18.99
N ALA A 88 -33.78 2.88 -19.98
CA ALA A 88 -34.39 2.68 -21.30
C ALA A 88 -35.76 1.98 -21.22
N LEU A 89 -35.89 0.95 -20.38
CA LEU A 89 -37.18 0.28 -20.17
C LEU A 89 -38.22 1.20 -19.51
N LYS A 90 -37.79 2.08 -18.60
CA LYS A 90 -38.68 3.05 -17.93
C LYS A 90 -39.16 4.12 -18.91
N GLU A 91 -38.28 4.63 -19.77
CA GLU A 91 -38.61 5.60 -20.82
C GLU A 91 -39.62 5.00 -21.82
N ARG A 92 -39.34 3.81 -22.35
CA ARG A 92 -40.26 3.12 -23.26
C ARG A 92 -41.66 2.92 -22.65
N LYS A 93 -41.73 2.53 -21.37
CA LYS A 93 -43.01 2.40 -20.65
C LYS A 93 -43.74 3.75 -20.52
N ARG A 94 -43.00 4.83 -20.28
CA ARG A 94 -43.55 6.20 -20.19
C ARG A 94 -44.10 6.65 -21.53
N GLU A 95 -43.37 6.46 -22.62
CA GLU A 95 -43.81 6.81 -23.98
C GLU A 95 -45.10 6.09 -24.36
N LEU A 96 -45.17 4.78 -24.13
CA LEU A 96 -46.39 3.99 -24.36
C LEU A 96 -47.58 4.51 -23.55
N ARG A 97 -47.35 4.93 -22.29
CA ARG A 97 -48.40 5.54 -21.47
C ARG A 97 -48.89 6.86 -22.06
N ILE A 98 -47.97 7.73 -22.50
CA ILE A 98 -48.30 9.01 -23.14
C ILE A 98 -49.09 8.76 -24.43
N GLN A 99 -48.66 7.84 -25.28
CA GLN A 99 -49.38 7.47 -26.52
C GLN A 99 -50.79 6.98 -26.22
N ARG A 100 -50.98 6.10 -25.22
CA ARG A 100 -52.29 5.63 -24.78
C ARG A 100 -53.19 6.76 -24.29
N LEU A 101 -52.64 7.70 -23.51
CA LEU A 101 -53.40 8.87 -23.03
C LEU A 101 -53.84 9.75 -24.20
N LYS A 102 -52.94 10.03 -25.15
CA LYS A 102 -53.27 10.79 -26.37
C LYS A 102 -54.36 10.11 -27.20
N ALA A 103 -54.29 8.80 -27.39
CA ALA A 103 -55.30 8.03 -28.12
C ALA A 103 -56.67 8.09 -27.42
N LYS A 104 -56.72 7.94 -26.09
CA LYS A 104 -57.95 8.09 -25.31
C LYS A 104 -58.58 9.48 -25.42
N HIS A 105 -57.75 10.52 -25.49
CA HIS A 105 -58.23 11.90 -25.63
C HIS A 105 -58.77 12.22 -27.02
N ARG A 106 -58.17 11.66 -28.09
CA ARG A 106 -58.62 11.86 -29.48
C ARG A 106 -59.86 11.06 -29.87
N GLY A 107 -60.20 10.01 -29.13
CA GLY A 107 -61.40 9.20 -29.33
C GLY A 107 -62.61 9.64 -28.48
N LYS A 108 -62.50 10.76 -27.78
CA LYS A 108 -63.61 11.50 -27.16
C LYS A 108 -63.95 12.69 -28.04
#